data_AF-A0A818Z7Y7-F1
#
_entry.id   AF-A0A818Z7Y7-F1
#
_cell.length_a   1.000
_cell.length_b   1.000
_cell.length_c   1.000
_cell.angle_alpha   90.00
_cell.angle_beta   90.00
_cell.angle_gamma   90.00
#
_symmetry.space_group_name_H-M   'P 1'
#
loop_
_entity.id
_entity.type
_entity.pdbx_description
1 polymer ?
#
loop_
_entity_poly.entity_id
_entity_poly.type
_entity_poly.pdbx_seq_one_letter_code
_entity_poly.pdbx_strand_id
1 'polypeptide(L)'
;MTKESICISSPLTPFTIYNYSTSLEVNVSDLWWNIDETSQEIIFELHVKTTGWIGLGISRAGGMAGADIALGWVDQTGTAYIQDRYAYNHSRPIIDDGEANWIVLQGREVNGWTAIQFKRKFDTCDPMDVPIMSGTNNLIFAYGLVDPDLSQPNNDITYHGSRRGSRTLPLRSYSNPPSTSEFATLDSFVVPSEDTIYYCEVFKTPTNFITKRHAIAYEIFIDPANLDIVHHLLMFECDPTVNFNGTMLPQGLCDQMDNEVEKCMVNTALGWAVGGDFIVEYPEQAGYPLGANFSVGYYMIQMHYNNPQRLSNRVDASGIRFFLGNTLRQYDLGYLTLGTTANAMSLAIPPNIEQFNVDSYCPMEATENIPESGITVFGAFPHAHLQGRSIWTKLIRNGMPTDYLFNAQSFDFNYQFGNTLPKPIQLYPV
;
A
#
# COMPACT_ATOMS: atom_id res chain seq x y z
N MET A 1 -17.50 11.65 -19.20
CA MET A 1 -16.09 11.48 -18.83
C MET A 1 -15.27 12.51 -19.59
N THR A 2 -15.12 13.68 -19.00
CA THR A 2 -14.24 14.74 -19.47
C THR A 2 -12.80 14.29 -19.24
N LYS A 3 -12.00 14.21 -20.31
CA LYS A 3 -10.55 14.03 -20.22
C LYS A 3 -9.99 15.16 -19.35
N GLU A 4 -9.55 14.86 -18.14
CA GLU A 4 -8.65 15.75 -17.44
C GLU A 4 -7.42 15.96 -18.33
N SER A 5 -7.18 17.21 -18.70
CA SER A 5 -6.07 17.59 -19.53
C SER A 5 -4.79 17.46 -18.70
N ILE A 6 -4.15 16.30 -18.78
CA ILE A 6 -2.82 16.05 -18.26
C ILE A 6 -1.86 16.99 -19.00
N CYS A 7 -1.26 17.95 -18.30
CA CYS A 7 -0.27 18.86 -18.86
C CYS A 7 1.07 18.15 -19.09
N ILE A 8 1.12 17.29 -20.11
CA ILE A 8 2.38 16.77 -20.67
C ILE A 8 3.19 17.97 -21.17
N SER A 9 4.45 18.02 -20.79
CA SER A 9 5.32 19.19 -20.95
C SER A 9 6.55 18.91 -21.80
N SER A 10 6.91 17.64 -21.94
CA SER A 10 7.99 17.18 -22.80
C SER A 10 7.78 17.64 -24.24
N PRO A 11 8.78 18.30 -24.87
CA PRO A 11 8.74 18.66 -26.28
C PRO A 11 8.98 17.44 -27.19
N LEU A 12 9.37 16.31 -26.62
CA LEU A 12 9.69 15.08 -27.34
C LEU A 12 8.43 14.25 -27.61
N THR A 13 8.27 13.77 -28.84
CA THR A 13 7.19 12.85 -29.24
C THR A 13 7.47 11.43 -28.73
N PRO A 14 6.54 10.73 -28.08
CA PRO A 14 6.79 9.36 -27.64
C PRO A 14 7.19 8.42 -28.78
N PHE A 15 8.02 7.41 -28.50
CA PHE A 15 8.53 6.47 -29.51
C PHE A 15 7.41 5.62 -30.15
N THR A 16 6.32 5.41 -29.41
CA THR A 16 5.15 4.65 -29.86
C THR A 16 3.85 5.32 -29.41
N ILE A 17 2.71 4.77 -29.83
CA ILE A 17 1.41 5.20 -29.32
C ILE A 17 1.17 4.55 -27.95
N TYR A 18 0.75 5.34 -26.97
CA TYR A 18 0.42 4.86 -25.64
C TYR A 18 -1.05 5.09 -25.31
N ASN A 19 -1.61 4.13 -24.57
CA ASN A 19 -2.97 4.20 -24.05
C ASN A 19 -3.05 5.09 -22.82
N TYR A 20 -1.94 5.19 -22.06
CA TYR A 20 -1.88 5.93 -20.81
C TYR A 20 -0.69 6.86 -20.76
N SER A 21 -0.87 7.99 -20.06
CA SER A 21 0.17 9.00 -19.88
C SER A 21 -0.12 9.82 -18.63
N THR A 22 0.91 10.36 -17.99
CA THR A 22 0.79 11.33 -16.91
C THR A 22 2.04 12.21 -16.80
N SER A 23 1.94 13.35 -16.11
CA SER A 23 3.10 14.13 -15.69
C SER A 23 3.50 13.72 -14.27
N LEU A 24 4.73 13.21 -14.11
CA LEU A 24 5.27 12.90 -12.78
C LEU A 24 5.69 14.19 -12.07
N GLU A 25 6.29 15.13 -12.79
CA GLU A 25 6.61 16.47 -12.35
C GLU A 25 6.41 17.45 -13.50
N VAL A 26 5.49 18.41 -13.32
CA VAL A 26 5.10 19.35 -14.37
C VAL A 26 6.32 20.11 -14.89
N ASN A 27 6.51 20.14 -16.22
CA ASN A 27 7.64 20.75 -16.93
C ASN A 27 8.99 20.05 -16.76
N VAL A 28 9.03 18.88 -16.11
CA VAL A 28 10.27 18.19 -15.76
C VAL A 28 10.24 16.71 -16.16
N SER A 29 9.18 15.99 -15.82
CA SER A 29 9.11 14.54 -16.00
C SER A 29 7.72 14.08 -16.43
N ASP A 30 7.65 13.37 -17.55
CA ASP A 30 6.42 12.81 -18.10
C ASP A 30 6.58 11.31 -18.36
N LEU A 31 5.53 10.54 -18.05
CA LEU A 31 5.52 9.09 -18.13
C LEU A 31 4.38 8.62 -19.04
N TRP A 32 4.68 7.67 -19.92
CA TRP A 32 3.71 6.93 -20.72
C TRP A 32 3.84 5.44 -20.45
N TRP A 33 2.72 4.72 -20.56
CA TRP A 33 2.78 3.27 -20.47
C TRP A 33 1.70 2.55 -21.28
N ASN A 34 2.03 1.32 -21.66
CA ASN A 34 1.15 0.35 -22.27
C ASN A 34 1.27 -0.97 -21.50
N ILE A 35 0.20 -1.75 -21.54
CA ILE A 35 0.07 -3.04 -20.87
C ILE A 35 -0.15 -4.09 -21.94
N ASP A 36 0.60 -5.18 -21.89
CA ASP A 36 0.35 -6.39 -22.66
C ASP A 36 -0.04 -7.51 -21.70
N GLU A 37 -1.35 -7.77 -21.57
CA GLU A 37 -1.89 -8.82 -20.72
C GLU A 37 -1.55 -10.24 -21.22
N THR A 38 -1.18 -10.39 -22.50
CA THR A 38 -0.85 -11.71 -23.08
C THR A 38 0.56 -12.14 -22.68
N SER A 39 1.52 -11.23 -22.78
CA SER A 39 2.90 -11.46 -22.33
C SER A 39 3.10 -11.16 -20.85
N GLN A 40 2.09 -10.59 -20.18
CA GLN A 40 2.15 -10.07 -18.82
C GLN A 40 3.26 -9.04 -18.63
N GLU A 41 3.38 -8.10 -19.56
CA GLU A 41 4.43 -7.07 -19.56
C GLU A 41 3.83 -5.66 -19.53
N ILE A 42 4.55 -4.75 -18.87
CA ILE A 42 4.34 -3.31 -19.00
C ILE A 42 5.49 -2.70 -19.80
N ILE A 43 5.16 -1.75 -20.67
CA ILE A 43 6.12 -0.96 -21.43
C ILE A 43 5.99 0.48 -20.97
N PHE A 44 7.06 1.02 -20.39
CA PHE A 44 7.17 2.42 -20.00
C PHE A 44 7.96 3.21 -21.03
N GLU A 45 7.62 4.49 -21.14
CA GLU A 45 8.51 5.50 -21.68
C GLU A 45 8.53 6.70 -20.74
N LEU A 46 9.73 7.03 -20.28
CA LEU A 46 9.96 8.11 -19.33
C LEU A 46 10.77 9.21 -20.02
N HIS A 47 10.23 10.42 -20.03
CA HIS A 47 10.93 11.61 -20.48
C HIS A 47 11.26 12.48 -19.27
N VAL A 48 12.53 12.86 -19.13
CA VAL A 48 12.97 13.75 -18.06
C VAL A 48 13.86 14.85 -18.62
N LYS A 49 13.66 16.07 -18.12
CA LYS A 49 14.44 17.26 -18.50
C LYS A 49 15.84 17.23 -17.85
N THR A 50 16.67 16.33 -18.36
CA THR A 50 18.08 16.18 -17.98
C THR A 50 18.90 15.60 -19.13
N THR A 51 20.23 15.66 -19.00
CA THR A 51 21.23 15.00 -19.86
C THR A 51 22.07 13.99 -19.07
N GLY A 52 21.42 13.34 -18.11
CA GLY A 52 22.06 12.43 -17.17
C GLY A 52 21.15 11.25 -16.90
N TRP A 53 21.45 10.50 -15.83
CA TRP A 53 20.62 9.36 -15.49
C TRP A 53 19.20 9.76 -15.07
N ILE A 54 18.24 8.91 -15.42
CA ILE A 54 16.83 8.96 -15.03
C ILE A 54 16.49 7.67 -14.27
N GLY A 55 15.64 7.76 -13.26
CA GLY A 55 15.22 6.63 -12.45
C GLY A 55 13.71 6.58 -12.34
N LEU A 56 13.14 5.40 -12.57
CA LEU A 56 11.76 5.06 -12.23
C LEU A 56 11.78 3.82 -11.36
N GLY A 57 11.17 3.88 -10.19
CA GLY A 57 11.06 2.74 -9.31
C GLY A 57 9.64 2.42 -8.94
N ILE A 58 9.34 1.13 -8.80
CA ILE A 58 8.14 0.65 -8.16
C ILE A 58 8.46 0.49 -6.68
N SER A 59 7.71 1.21 -5.88
CA SER A 59 7.81 1.18 -4.44
C SER A 59 6.51 0.62 -3.88
N ARG A 60 6.57 -0.03 -2.72
CA ARG A 60 5.35 -0.37 -2.00
C ARG A 60 4.86 0.84 -1.17
N ALA A 61 5.78 1.64 -0.67
CA ALA A 61 5.52 2.79 0.21
C ALA A 61 5.57 4.17 -0.45
N GLY A 62 5.90 4.26 -1.73
CA GLY A 62 6.21 5.53 -2.38
C GLY A 62 7.53 6.17 -1.90
N GLY A 63 8.35 5.43 -1.14
CA GLY A 63 9.68 5.80 -0.69
C GLY A 63 10.78 4.92 -1.31
N MET A 64 12.05 5.21 -1.03
CA MET A 64 13.18 4.46 -1.60
C MET A 64 13.35 3.07 -0.99
N ALA A 65 13.08 2.91 0.31
CA ALA A 65 13.27 1.61 0.97
C ALA A 65 12.34 0.55 0.36
N GLY A 66 12.92 -0.58 -0.02
CA GLY A 66 12.24 -1.69 -0.69
C GLY A 66 11.84 -1.42 -2.14
N ALA A 67 12.36 -0.37 -2.77
CA ALA A 67 12.00 -0.03 -4.15
C ALA A 67 12.85 -0.80 -5.17
N ASP A 68 12.15 -1.30 -6.18
CA ASP A 68 12.64 -1.95 -7.40
C ASP A 68 12.76 -0.86 -8.50
N ILE A 69 13.97 -0.57 -8.97
CA ILE A 69 14.30 0.66 -9.69
C ILE A 69 14.97 0.36 -11.04
N ALA A 70 14.34 0.82 -12.11
CA ALA A 70 14.99 1.00 -13.40
C ALA A 70 15.80 2.30 -13.40
N LEU A 71 17.12 2.21 -13.49
CA LEU A 71 18.01 3.37 -13.65
C LEU A 71 18.58 3.40 -15.06
N GLY A 72 18.24 4.41 -15.85
CA GLY A 72 18.65 4.51 -17.25
C GLY A 72 19.35 5.81 -17.61
N TRP A 73 20.11 5.77 -18.70
CA TRP A 73 20.78 6.93 -19.29
C TRP A 73 21.04 6.70 -20.78
N VAL A 74 21.45 7.75 -21.49
CA VAL A 74 21.85 7.68 -22.89
C VAL A 74 23.29 8.17 -22.98
N ASP A 75 24.21 7.29 -23.38
CA ASP A 75 25.63 7.65 -23.43
C ASP A 75 25.94 8.64 -24.57
N GLN A 76 27.20 9.09 -24.62
CA GLN A 76 27.71 10.02 -25.64
C GLN A 76 27.64 9.47 -27.08
N THR A 77 27.48 8.16 -27.25
CA THR A 77 27.29 7.53 -28.57
C THR A 77 25.83 7.53 -29.00
N GLY A 78 24.91 7.91 -28.11
CA GLY A 78 23.47 7.85 -28.30
C GLY A 78 22.86 6.50 -27.93
N THR A 79 23.64 5.61 -27.28
CA THR A 79 23.16 4.29 -26.86
C THR A 79 22.44 4.40 -25.52
N ALA A 80 21.25 3.83 -25.42
CA ALA A 80 20.47 3.82 -24.19
C ALA A 80 20.77 2.58 -23.33
N TYR A 81 20.83 2.78 -22.02
CA TYR A 81 21.07 1.73 -21.03
C TYR A 81 20.00 1.79 -19.94
N ILE A 82 19.74 0.64 -19.34
CA ILE A 82 18.98 0.48 -18.10
C ILE A 82 19.75 -0.48 -17.21
N GLN A 83 19.83 -0.17 -15.93
CA GLN A 83 20.27 -1.06 -14.87
C GLN A 83 19.08 -1.38 -13.97
N ASP A 84 18.96 -2.66 -13.66
CA ASP A 84 18.10 -3.15 -12.61
C ASP A 84 18.76 -2.90 -11.25
N ARG A 85 18.04 -2.27 -10.34
CA ARG A 85 18.57 -1.84 -9.05
C ARG A 85 17.55 -1.95 -7.93
N TYR A 86 18.05 -2.32 -6.76
CA TYR A 86 17.24 -2.41 -5.54
C TYR A 86 17.73 -1.46 -4.45
N ALA A 87 16.79 -0.79 -3.78
CA ALA A 87 17.07 0.09 -2.64
C ALA A 87 16.64 -0.54 -1.31
N TYR A 88 17.57 -1.07 -0.52
CA TYR A 88 17.26 -1.61 0.82
C TYR A 88 16.71 -0.58 1.80
N ASN A 89 17.09 0.70 1.65
CA ASN A 89 16.69 1.78 2.53
C ASN A 89 16.79 3.12 1.79
N HIS A 90 16.71 4.24 2.52
CA HIS A 90 16.93 5.59 2.01
C HIS A 90 18.42 5.87 1.73
N SER A 91 19.03 5.06 0.88
CA SER A 91 20.41 5.22 0.41
C SER A 91 20.53 4.88 -1.07
N ARG A 92 21.76 4.85 -1.58
CA ARG A 92 22.02 4.55 -2.98
C ARG A 92 21.54 3.13 -3.32
N PRO A 93 20.68 2.96 -4.35
CA PRO A 93 20.28 1.63 -4.79
C PRO A 93 21.46 0.86 -5.36
N ILE A 94 21.58 -0.40 -4.97
CA ILE A 94 22.61 -1.30 -5.49
C ILE A 94 22.13 -1.94 -6.79
N ILE A 95 23.06 -2.47 -7.58
CA ILE A 95 22.67 -3.34 -8.71
C ILE A 95 22.00 -4.57 -8.14
N ASP A 96 20.84 -4.93 -8.68
CA ASP A 96 20.18 -6.19 -8.36
C ASP A 96 21.00 -7.35 -8.94
N ASP A 97 21.41 -8.29 -8.10
CA ASP A 97 22.22 -9.45 -8.49
C ASP A 97 21.38 -10.64 -8.96
N GLY A 98 20.04 -10.48 -9.02
CA GLY A 98 19.10 -11.36 -9.69
C GLY A 98 19.17 -11.31 -11.22
N GLU A 99 18.12 -11.82 -11.88
CA GLU A 99 17.97 -11.66 -13.34
C GLU A 99 17.59 -10.22 -13.65
N ALA A 100 18.31 -9.54 -14.56
CA ALA A 100 17.94 -8.18 -14.97
C ALA A 100 16.54 -8.16 -15.60
N ASN A 101 15.56 -7.65 -14.86
CA ASN A 101 14.15 -7.71 -15.19
C ASN A 101 13.69 -6.48 -15.97
N TRP A 102 14.35 -5.35 -15.80
CA TRP A 102 14.14 -4.15 -16.60
C TRP A 102 14.92 -4.21 -17.92
N ILE A 103 14.19 -4.22 -19.03
CA ILE A 103 14.75 -4.37 -20.37
C ILE A 103 14.62 -3.05 -21.13
N VAL A 104 15.76 -2.43 -21.47
CA VAL A 104 15.79 -1.27 -22.35
C VAL A 104 15.36 -1.67 -23.77
N LEU A 105 14.48 -0.87 -24.38
CA LEU A 105 14.07 -1.04 -25.78
C LEU A 105 14.77 -0.03 -26.67
N GLN A 106 14.77 1.24 -26.28
CA GLN A 106 15.42 2.34 -26.98
C GLN A 106 15.47 3.58 -26.10
N GLY A 107 16.33 4.54 -26.46
CA GLY A 107 16.38 5.83 -25.80
C GLY A 107 17.06 6.87 -26.68
N ARG A 108 16.87 8.13 -26.30
CA ARG A 108 17.49 9.28 -26.97
C ARG A 108 17.65 10.43 -26.00
N GLU A 109 18.67 11.23 -26.23
CA GLU A 109 18.85 12.51 -25.58
C GLU A 109 18.75 13.62 -26.64
N VAL A 110 17.81 14.55 -26.46
CA VAL A 110 17.57 15.64 -27.41
C VAL A 110 17.17 16.90 -26.65
N ASN A 111 17.85 18.02 -26.92
CA ASN A 111 17.53 19.35 -26.37
C ASN A 111 17.44 19.39 -24.83
N GLY A 112 18.35 18.70 -24.13
CA GLY A 112 18.37 18.66 -22.67
C GLY A 112 17.29 17.79 -22.04
N TRP A 113 16.71 16.88 -22.82
CA TRP A 113 15.77 15.86 -22.36
C TRP A 113 16.30 14.48 -22.67
N THR A 114 16.23 13.59 -21.69
CA THR A 114 16.50 12.16 -21.81
C THR A 114 15.17 11.44 -21.88
N ALA A 115 14.97 10.63 -22.91
CA ALA A 115 13.79 9.82 -23.14
C ALA A 115 14.20 8.35 -23.30
N ILE A 116 13.69 7.46 -22.45
CA ILE A 116 14.00 6.02 -22.53
C ILE A 116 12.70 5.23 -22.48
N GLN A 117 12.57 4.28 -23.41
CA GLN A 117 11.54 3.26 -23.44
C GLN A 117 12.12 1.94 -22.94
N PHE A 118 11.43 1.31 -22.01
CA PHE A 118 11.85 0.06 -21.37
C PHE A 118 10.64 -0.75 -20.93
N LYS A 119 10.83 -2.04 -20.66
CA LYS A 119 9.75 -2.95 -20.28
C LYS A 119 10.15 -3.87 -19.13
N ARG A 120 9.15 -4.42 -18.46
CA ARG A 120 9.29 -5.44 -17.41
C ARG A 120 8.02 -6.30 -17.33
N LYS A 121 8.14 -7.53 -16.85
CA LYS A 121 6.97 -8.38 -16.54
C LYS A 121 6.20 -7.81 -15.35
N PHE A 122 4.92 -8.16 -15.21
CA PHE A 122 4.15 -7.77 -14.02
C PHE A 122 4.68 -8.43 -12.75
N ASP A 123 5.09 -9.69 -12.86
CA ASP A 123 5.74 -10.44 -11.80
C ASP A 123 6.94 -11.14 -12.42
N THR A 124 8.10 -10.93 -11.82
CA THR A 124 9.40 -11.48 -12.26
C THR A 124 9.79 -12.71 -11.47
N CYS A 125 9.05 -13.00 -10.39
CA CYS A 125 9.37 -14.01 -9.40
C CYS A 125 10.73 -13.79 -8.70
N ASP A 126 11.31 -12.60 -8.84
CA ASP A 126 12.51 -12.18 -8.11
C ASP A 126 12.09 -11.67 -6.71
N PRO A 127 12.65 -12.19 -5.60
CA PRO A 127 12.33 -11.75 -4.26
C PRO A 127 12.69 -10.28 -3.95
N MET A 128 13.62 -9.67 -4.69
CA MET A 128 13.98 -8.25 -4.53
C MET A 128 13.04 -7.33 -5.33
N ASP A 129 12.30 -7.87 -6.27
CA ASP A 129 11.39 -7.12 -7.12
C ASP A 129 10.05 -6.80 -6.47
N VAL A 130 9.44 -5.69 -6.89
CA VAL A 130 8.08 -5.35 -6.51
C VAL A 130 7.14 -5.76 -7.65
N PRO A 131 6.17 -6.67 -7.41
CA PRO A 131 5.21 -7.05 -8.44
C PRO A 131 4.29 -5.87 -8.78
N ILE A 132 4.00 -5.70 -10.07
CA ILE A 132 3.04 -4.74 -10.58
C ILE A 132 1.65 -5.33 -10.42
N MET A 133 0.96 -4.90 -9.37
CA MET A 133 -0.38 -5.38 -9.07
C MET A 133 -1.41 -4.74 -10.00
N SER A 134 -2.55 -5.40 -10.16
CA SER A 134 -3.74 -4.78 -10.75
C SER A 134 -4.15 -3.55 -9.92
N GLY A 135 -4.61 -2.50 -10.61
CA GLY A 135 -4.95 -1.21 -10.04
C GLY A 135 -3.74 -0.36 -9.65
N THR A 136 -3.80 0.24 -8.47
CA THR A 136 -2.94 1.36 -8.07
C THR A 136 -1.58 0.91 -7.51
N ASN A 137 -0.50 1.48 -8.05
CA ASN A 137 0.89 1.17 -7.70
C ASN A 137 1.62 2.47 -7.32
N ASN A 138 2.52 2.40 -6.34
CA ASN A 138 3.38 3.54 -5.98
C ASN A 138 4.62 3.55 -6.87
N LEU A 139 4.83 4.67 -7.54
CA LEU A 139 6.05 4.97 -8.27
C LEU A 139 6.87 6.00 -7.52
N ILE A 140 8.18 5.82 -7.56
CA ILE A 140 9.16 6.85 -7.25
C ILE A 140 9.91 7.21 -8.53
N PHE A 141 10.32 8.46 -8.64
CA PHE A 141 11.18 8.90 -9.73
C PHE A 141 12.27 9.81 -9.21
N ALA A 142 13.42 9.78 -9.86
CA ALA A 142 14.54 10.65 -9.55
C ALA A 142 15.42 10.84 -10.79
N TYR A 143 16.23 11.89 -10.81
CA TYR A 143 17.17 12.08 -11.92
C TYR A 143 18.46 12.82 -11.51
N GLY A 144 19.54 12.42 -12.16
CA GLY A 144 20.86 13.03 -12.08
C GLY A 144 21.09 14.03 -13.20
N LEU A 145 22.14 14.85 -13.06
CA LEU A 145 22.58 15.80 -14.09
C LEU A 145 23.74 15.26 -14.95
N VAL A 146 24.24 14.09 -14.61
CA VAL A 146 25.35 13.41 -15.29
C VAL A 146 25.05 11.92 -15.37
N ASP A 147 25.55 11.27 -16.40
CA ASP A 147 25.46 9.82 -16.57
C ASP A 147 26.24 9.06 -15.48
N PRO A 148 25.93 7.77 -15.25
CA PRO A 148 26.66 6.95 -14.31
C PRO A 148 28.13 6.74 -14.73
N ASP A 149 29.06 6.83 -13.77
CA ASP A 149 30.46 6.46 -13.97
C ASP A 149 30.66 4.99 -13.59
N LEU A 150 30.52 4.11 -14.57
CA LEU A 150 30.66 2.66 -14.38
C LEU A 150 32.07 2.23 -13.98
N SER A 151 33.08 3.11 -14.05
CA SER A 151 34.43 2.81 -13.53
C SER A 151 34.50 2.84 -12.00
N GLN A 152 33.49 3.42 -11.34
CA GLN A 152 33.39 3.56 -9.89
C GLN A 152 32.17 2.78 -9.37
N PRO A 153 32.17 1.44 -9.33
CA PRO A 153 30.99 0.65 -8.98
C PRO A 153 30.40 0.96 -7.59
N ASN A 154 31.24 1.47 -6.69
CA ASN A 154 30.83 1.90 -5.35
C ASN A 154 30.44 3.38 -5.27
N ASN A 155 30.36 4.10 -6.38
CA ASN A 155 29.93 5.50 -6.48
C ASN A 155 29.57 5.90 -7.92
N ASP A 156 28.88 5.00 -8.62
CA ASP A 156 28.63 5.10 -10.05
C ASP A 156 27.55 6.14 -10.36
N ILE A 157 26.54 6.26 -9.50
CA ILE A 157 25.45 7.22 -9.65
C ILE A 157 25.58 8.41 -8.69
N THR A 158 25.41 9.61 -9.23
CA THR A 158 25.41 10.86 -8.45
C THR A 158 24.10 11.05 -7.69
N TYR A 159 24.15 11.73 -6.54
CA TYR A 159 22.95 11.99 -5.74
C TYR A 159 21.96 12.94 -6.46
N HIS A 160 20.69 12.55 -6.52
CA HIS A 160 19.63 13.33 -7.17
C HIS A 160 19.28 14.64 -6.44
N GLY A 161 19.64 14.80 -5.16
CA GLY A 161 19.24 15.99 -4.40
C GLY A 161 17.72 16.14 -4.34
N SER A 162 17.20 17.33 -4.62
CA SER A 162 15.75 17.60 -4.67
C SER A 162 15.06 17.13 -5.97
N ARG A 163 15.80 16.57 -6.92
CA ARG A 163 15.28 16.10 -8.24
C ARG A 163 14.67 14.70 -8.12
N ARG A 164 13.61 14.59 -7.33
CA ARG A 164 12.91 13.35 -7.05
C ARG A 164 11.47 13.60 -6.65
N GLY A 165 10.64 12.57 -6.75
CA GLY A 165 9.28 12.59 -6.24
C GLY A 165 8.65 11.21 -6.24
N SER A 166 7.36 11.16 -5.92
CA SER A 166 6.54 9.96 -5.97
C SER A 166 5.18 10.25 -6.59
N ARG A 167 4.60 9.21 -7.21
CA ARG A 167 3.27 9.23 -7.83
C ARG A 167 2.60 7.88 -7.67
N THR A 168 1.32 7.91 -7.37
CA THR A 168 0.51 6.72 -7.20
C THR A 168 -0.39 6.58 -8.43
N LEU A 169 -0.20 5.53 -9.23
CA LEU A 169 -0.83 5.40 -10.55
C LEU A 169 -1.51 4.04 -10.73
N PRO A 170 -2.69 3.99 -11.39
CA PRO A 170 -3.34 2.74 -11.76
C PRO A 170 -2.64 2.14 -12.99
N LEU A 171 -1.53 1.45 -12.77
CA LEU A 171 -0.68 0.94 -13.85
C LEU A 171 -1.32 -0.20 -14.62
N ARG A 172 -2.17 -1.01 -13.97
CA ARG A 172 -2.84 -2.15 -14.57
C ARG A 172 -4.35 -2.07 -14.37
N SER A 173 -5.11 -2.43 -15.40
CA SER A 173 -6.54 -2.68 -15.23
C SER A 173 -6.74 -4.06 -14.57
N TYR A 174 -7.86 -4.27 -13.90
CA TYR A 174 -8.16 -5.58 -13.30
C TYR A 174 -8.36 -6.65 -14.39
N SER A 175 -7.69 -7.80 -14.27
CA SER A 175 -7.75 -8.93 -15.21
C SER A 175 -9.16 -9.52 -15.31
N ASN A 176 -9.88 -9.46 -14.19
CA ASN A 176 -11.32 -9.59 -14.10
C ASN A 176 -11.76 -8.42 -13.22
N PRO A 177 -12.23 -7.28 -13.77
CA PRO A 177 -12.93 -6.33 -12.90
C PRO A 177 -14.05 -7.16 -12.29
N PRO A 178 -14.09 -7.35 -10.96
CA PRO A 178 -15.12 -8.17 -10.36
C PRO A 178 -16.45 -7.60 -10.82
N SER A 179 -17.17 -8.38 -11.64
CA SER A 179 -18.43 -7.93 -12.18
C SER A 179 -19.38 -7.90 -11.00
N THR A 180 -19.47 -6.83 -10.23
CA THR A 180 -20.54 -6.60 -9.25
C THR A 180 -20.25 -5.32 -8.48
N SER A 181 -21.33 -4.58 -8.22
CA SER A 181 -21.46 -3.48 -7.27
C SER A 181 -20.24 -3.19 -6.39
N GLU A 182 -19.59 -2.06 -6.65
CA GLU A 182 -18.63 -1.45 -5.75
C GLU A 182 -19.37 -0.70 -4.63
N PHE A 183 -18.77 -0.66 -3.45
CA PHE A 183 -19.18 0.25 -2.38
C PHE A 183 -17.93 0.95 -1.87
N ALA A 184 -17.89 2.27 -2.07
CA ALA A 184 -16.88 3.17 -1.55
C ALA A 184 -17.36 3.74 -0.22
N THR A 185 -16.41 4.02 0.66
CA THR A 185 -16.65 4.53 2.01
C THR A 185 -16.01 5.91 2.17
N LEU A 186 -16.54 6.70 3.11
CA LEU A 186 -16.21 8.10 3.40
C LEU A 186 -16.89 9.13 2.48
N ASP A 187 -17.63 10.04 3.12
CA ASP A 187 -18.09 11.27 2.48
C ASP A 187 -16.94 12.29 2.42
N SER A 188 -16.96 13.18 1.42
CA SER A 188 -15.91 14.20 1.31
C SER A 188 -15.97 15.18 2.48
N PHE A 189 -14.83 15.49 3.10
CA PHE A 189 -14.76 16.42 4.22
C PHE A 189 -13.51 17.32 4.14
N VAL A 190 -13.52 18.41 4.92
CA VAL A 190 -12.36 19.31 5.03
C VAL A 190 -11.46 18.81 6.15
N VAL A 191 -10.21 18.49 5.83
CA VAL A 191 -9.20 18.04 6.79
C VAL A 191 -8.79 19.23 7.68
N PRO A 192 -8.97 19.15 9.01
CA PRO A 192 -8.47 20.16 9.93
C PRO A 192 -6.96 20.42 9.77
N SER A 193 -6.56 21.70 9.90
CA SER A 193 -5.17 22.14 9.80
C SER A 193 -4.41 21.95 11.12
N GLU A 194 -4.51 20.76 11.71
CA GLU A 194 -3.78 20.35 12.91
C GLU A 194 -2.64 19.40 12.52
N ASP A 195 -1.68 19.22 13.44
CA ASP A 195 -0.48 18.41 13.19
C ASP A 195 -0.81 16.92 12.99
N THR A 196 -1.56 16.33 13.92
CA THR A 196 -2.05 14.96 13.82
C THR A 196 -3.55 14.97 14.11
N ILE A 197 -4.33 14.29 13.29
CA ILE A 197 -5.77 14.10 13.53
C ILE A 197 -6.20 12.68 13.20
N TYR A 198 -7.24 12.25 13.91
CA TYR A 198 -7.95 11.02 13.62
C TYR A 198 -9.39 11.39 13.28
N TYR A 199 -9.80 11.10 12.06
CA TYR A 199 -11.17 11.32 11.58
C TYR A 199 -11.91 9.98 11.56
N CYS A 200 -13.11 9.96 12.13
CA CYS A 200 -13.95 8.77 12.22
C CYS A 200 -15.25 8.98 11.46
N GLU A 201 -15.69 7.98 10.71
CA GLU A 201 -17.00 7.95 10.04
C GLU A 201 -17.63 6.57 10.19
N VAL A 202 -18.87 6.54 10.66
CA VAL A 202 -19.68 5.33 10.76
C VAL A 202 -20.47 5.12 9.48
N PHE A 203 -20.45 3.91 8.95
CA PHE A 203 -21.20 3.54 7.75
C PHE A 203 -21.94 2.21 7.90
N LYS A 204 -22.85 1.94 6.97
CA LYS A 204 -23.54 0.65 6.79
C LYS A 204 -23.25 0.11 5.41
N THR A 205 -23.35 -1.21 5.26
CA THR A 205 -23.42 -1.81 3.92
C THR A 205 -24.66 -1.31 3.16
N PRO A 206 -24.61 -1.23 1.82
CA PRO A 206 -25.75 -0.84 0.99
C PRO A 206 -27.05 -1.58 1.35
N THR A 207 -28.19 -0.88 1.31
CA THR A 207 -29.50 -1.43 1.71
C THR A 207 -29.99 -2.59 0.83
N ASN A 208 -29.46 -2.72 -0.39
CA ASN A 208 -29.72 -3.85 -1.27
C ASN A 208 -28.95 -5.12 -0.87
N PHE A 209 -28.06 -5.08 0.12
CA PHE A 209 -27.40 -6.27 0.67
C PHE A 209 -28.33 -6.95 1.69
N ILE A 210 -29.48 -7.41 1.20
CA ILE A 210 -30.52 -8.10 1.99
C ILE A 210 -30.02 -9.47 2.50
N THR A 211 -29.02 -10.04 1.82
CA THR A 211 -28.38 -11.31 2.16
C THR A 211 -26.87 -11.12 2.25
N LYS A 212 -26.19 -12.05 2.93
CA LYS A 212 -24.72 -12.07 3.02
C LYS A 212 -24.10 -12.02 1.62
N ARG A 213 -23.08 -11.18 1.47
CA ARG A 213 -22.20 -11.06 0.31
C ARG A 213 -20.76 -11.23 0.78
N HIS A 214 -19.87 -11.70 -0.09
CA HIS A 214 -18.44 -11.72 0.19
C HIS A 214 -17.77 -10.62 -0.62
N ALA A 215 -17.06 -9.73 0.05
CA ALA A 215 -15.97 -9.01 -0.60
C ALA A 215 -14.84 -10.02 -0.86
N ILE A 216 -14.33 -10.00 -2.09
CA ILE A 216 -13.25 -10.88 -2.56
C ILE A 216 -11.94 -10.13 -2.76
N ALA A 217 -12.00 -8.80 -2.75
CA ALA A 217 -10.86 -7.90 -2.70
C ALA A 217 -11.31 -6.55 -2.13
N TYR A 218 -10.36 -5.71 -1.75
CA TYR A 218 -10.59 -4.30 -1.46
C TYR A 218 -9.50 -3.42 -2.09
N GLU A 219 -9.83 -2.16 -2.33
CA GLU A 219 -8.93 -1.09 -2.72
C GLU A 219 -8.98 0.04 -1.70
N ILE A 220 -7.83 0.46 -1.20
CA ILE A 220 -7.62 1.74 -0.54
C ILE A 220 -7.37 2.76 -1.63
N PHE A 221 -8.25 3.75 -1.73
CA PHE A 221 -8.08 4.85 -2.65
C PHE A 221 -7.82 6.11 -1.85
N ILE A 222 -6.71 6.78 -2.15
CA ILE A 222 -6.32 8.01 -1.48
C ILE A 222 -6.50 9.15 -2.47
N ASP A 223 -7.13 10.23 -2.04
CA ASP A 223 -7.20 11.46 -2.81
C ASP A 223 -5.76 11.89 -3.16
N PRO A 224 -5.41 12.01 -4.45
CA PRO A 224 -4.06 12.41 -4.85
C PRO A 224 -3.61 13.73 -4.20
N ALA A 225 -4.58 14.60 -3.89
CA ALA A 225 -4.32 15.86 -3.22
C ALA A 225 -3.95 15.70 -1.75
N ASN A 226 -4.01 14.51 -1.12
CA ASN A 226 -3.72 14.26 0.30
C ASN A 226 -2.76 13.08 0.57
N LEU A 227 -2.13 12.53 -0.48
CA LEU A 227 -1.13 11.44 -0.36
C LEU A 227 0.02 11.75 0.60
N ASP A 228 0.41 13.01 0.76
CA ASP A 228 1.48 13.46 1.66
C ASP A 228 1.08 13.49 3.13
N ILE A 229 -0.23 13.48 3.44
CA ILE A 229 -0.73 13.62 4.82
C ILE A 229 -1.52 12.42 5.31
N VAL A 230 -2.10 11.59 4.43
CA VAL A 230 -2.79 10.36 4.86
C VAL A 230 -1.76 9.33 5.31
N HIS A 231 -1.84 8.92 6.59
CA HIS A 231 -0.83 8.08 7.21
C HIS A 231 -1.30 6.63 7.42
N HIS A 232 -2.53 6.42 7.89
CA HIS A 232 -3.12 5.09 7.97
C HIS A 232 -4.65 5.16 7.96
N LEU A 233 -5.26 4.05 7.55
CA LEU A 233 -6.69 3.84 7.52
C LEU A 233 -6.99 2.54 8.27
N LEU A 234 -7.95 2.59 9.20
CA LEU A 234 -8.48 1.40 9.87
C LEU A 234 -9.98 1.30 9.59
N MET A 235 -10.46 0.08 9.37
CA MET A 235 -11.89 -0.24 9.44
C MET A 235 -12.14 -1.08 10.68
N PHE A 236 -13.23 -0.78 11.37
CA PHE A 236 -13.69 -1.55 12.51
C PHE A 236 -15.11 -2.07 12.30
N GLU A 237 -15.38 -3.23 12.89
CA GLU A 237 -16.71 -3.78 13.10
C GLU A 237 -17.28 -3.25 14.41
N CYS A 238 -18.46 -2.61 14.36
CA CYS A 238 -19.12 -2.16 15.57
C CYS A 238 -19.70 -3.32 16.38
N ASP A 239 -19.75 -3.15 17.70
CA ASP A 239 -20.46 -4.06 18.59
C ASP A 239 -21.93 -4.25 18.09
N PRO A 240 -22.44 -5.50 18.03
CA PRO A 240 -23.79 -5.79 17.54
C PRO A 240 -24.92 -5.06 18.30
N THR A 241 -24.66 -4.60 19.53
CA THR A 241 -25.62 -3.85 20.36
C THR A 241 -25.73 -2.38 19.99
N VAL A 242 -24.82 -1.86 19.18
CA VAL A 242 -24.84 -0.46 18.73
C VAL A 242 -26.03 -0.23 17.82
N ASN A 243 -26.76 0.85 18.10
CA ASN A 243 -27.86 1.31 17.26
C ASN A 243 -27.89 2.84 17.19
N PHE A 244 -27.42 3.38 16.07
CA PHE A 244 -27.50 4.80 15.79
C PHE A 244 -28.92 5.15 15.32
N ASN A 245 -29.71 5.79 16.19
CA ASN A 245 -31.12 6.18 15.97
C ASN A 245 -31.29 7.46 15.11
N GLY A 246 -30.22 7.94 14.45
CA GLY A 246 -30.21 9.17 13.66
C GLY A 246 -30.48 8.95 12.17
N THR A 247 -30.92 10.01 11.47
CA THR A 247 -31.00 10.04 10.00
C THR A 247 -29.64 10.15 9.33
N MET A 248 -28.64 10.66 10.05
CA MET A 248 -27.23 10.69 9.64
C MET A 248 -26.42 9.83 10.61
N LEU A 249 -25.46 9.09 10.07
CA LEU A 249 -24.52 8.31 10.89
C LEU A 249 -23.42 9.23 11.45
N PRO A 250 -22.85 8.91 12.62
CA PRO A 250 -21.79 9.71 13.22
C PRO A 250 -20.56 9.86 12.32
N GLN A 251 -20.04 11.08 12.24
CA GLN A 251 -18.80 11.42 11.53
C GLN A 251 -18.13 12.65 12.16
N GLY A 252 -16.80 12.78 12.06
CA GLY A 252 -16.05 13.86 12.69
C GLY A 252 -14.72 13.42 13.30
N LEU A 253 -14.15 14.26 14.17
CA LEU A 253 -12.92 13.91 14.88
C LEU A 253 -13.19 12.80 15.90
N CYS A 254 -12.35 11.76 15.89
CA CYS A 254 -12.54 10.57 16.72
C CYS A 254 -12.57 10.87 18.23
N ASP A 255 -11.83 11.88 18.68
CA ASP A 255 -11.76 12.31 20.09
C ASP A 255 -12.99 13.13 20.54
N GLN A 256 -13.86 13.51 19.61
CA GLN A 256 -15.10 14.25 19.86
C GLN A 256 -16.36 13.39 19.70
N MET A 257 -16.16 12.08 19.45
CA MET A 257 -17.24 11.13 19.26
C MET A 257 -17.93 10.78 20.57
N ASP A 258 -19.18 10.33 20.49
CA ASP A 258 -19.92 9.85 21.65
C ASP A 258 -19.50 8.41 22.06
N ASN A 259 -19.95 8.01 23.26
CA ASN A 259 -19.65 6.69 23.81
C ASN A 259 -20.26 5.53 23.00
N GLU A 260 -21.23 5.76 22.11
CA GLU A 260 -21.76 4.70 21.24
C GLU A 260 -20.80 4.41 20.09
N VAL A 261 -20.14 5.43 19.53
CA VAL A 261 -19.08 5.25 18.53
C VAL A 261 -17.85 4.58 19.11
N GLU A 262 -17.52 4.80 20.39
CA GLU A 262 -16.39 4.11 21.06
C GLU A 262 -16.55 2.57 21.02
N LYS A 263 -17.78 2.06 21.03
CA LYS A 263 -18.07 0.62 20.89
C LYS A 263 -17.73 0.06 19.50
N CYS A 264 -17.44 0.93 18.53
CA CYS A 264 -16.90 0.54 17.25
C CYS A 264 -15.38 0.38 17.25
N MET A 265 -14.64 0.95 18.20
CA MET A 265 -13.17 1.00 18.14
C MET A 265 -12.48 -0.26 18.67
N VAL A 266 -13.20 -1.39 18.79
CA VAL A 266 -12.72 -2.60 19.47
C VAL A 266 -12.25 -3.67 18.47
N ASN A 267 -13.04 -3.91 17.42
CA ASN A 267 -12.80 -5.02 16.50
C ASN A 267 -12.27 -4.50 15.16
N THR A 268 -10.94 -4.46 15.01
CA THR A 268 -10.31 -4.08 13.74
C THR A 268 -10.59 -5.15 12.68
N ALA A 269 -11.21 -4.73 11.58
CA ALA A 269 -11.57 -5.57 10.45
C ALA A 269 -10.75 -5.29 9.20
N LEU A 270 -10.01 -4.19 9.15
CA LEU A 270 -9.06 -3.91 8.07
C LEU A 270 -8.06 -2.88 8.57
N GLY A 271 -6.80 -3.00 8.14
CA GLY A 271 -5.80 -1.97 8.32
C GLY A 271 -5.01 -1.71 7.05
N TRP A 272 -4.73 -0.44 6.79
CA TRP A 272 -3.78 0.02 5.79
C TRP A 272 -2.93 1.12 6.41
N ALA A 273 -1.65 1.17 6.10
CA ALA A 273 -0.75 2.24 6.50
C ALA A 273 0.14 2.61 5.31
N VAL A 274 0.86 3.74 5.39
CA VAL A 274 1.90 4.08 4.42
C VAL A 274 2.84 2.88 4.24
N GLY A 275 3.04 2.45 2.99
CA GLY A 275 3.78 1.21 2.71
C GLY A 275 2.93 0.01 2.35
N GLY A 276 1.66 0.01 2.71
CA GLY A 276 0.74 -1.07 2.42
C GLY A 276 0.27 -1.09 0.98
N ASP A 277 -0.03 -2.29 0.50
CA ASP A 277 -0.65 -2.50 -0.80
C ASP A 277 -2.01 -1.78 -0.83
N PHE A 278 -2.25 -0.98 -1.87
CA PHE A 278 -3.54 -0.31 -2.03
C PHE A 278 -4.64 -1.30 -2.39
N ILE A 279 -4.31 -2.43 -3.00
CA ILE A 279 -5.30 -3.44 -3.37
C ILE A 279 -4.88 -4.77 -2.79
N VAL A 280 -5.82 -5.42 -2.13
CA VAL A 280 -5.60 -6.74 -1.54
C VAL A 280 -6.71 -7.67 -2.02
N GLU A 281 -6.30 -8.73 -2.72
CA GLU A 281 -7.18 -9.84 -3.09
C GLU A 281 -7.21 -10.88 -1.98
N TYR A 282 -8.40 -11.36 -1.65
CA TYR A 282 -8.57 -12.43 -0.68
C TYR A 282 -8.42 -13.81 -1.35
N PRO A 283 -7.99 -14.85 -0.59
CA PRO A 283 -7.84 -16.21 -1.10
C PRO A 283 -9.10 -16.73 -1.80
N GLU A 284 -8.95 -17.51 -2.88
CA GLU A 284 -10.08 -17.99 -3.69
C GLU A 284 -11.19 -18.68 -2.89
N GLN A 285 -10.85 -19.31 -1.77
CA GLN A 285 -11.78 -20.04 -0.91
C GLN A 285 -12.45 -19.17 0.17
N ALA A 286 -11.98 -17.94 0.41
CA ALA A 286 -12.46 -17.09 1.50
C ALA A 286 -12.83 -15.68 1.03
N GLY A 287 -13.85 -15.08 1.65
CA GLY A 287 -14.18 -13.68 1.39
C GLY A 287 -14.71 -12.99 2.63
N TYR A 288 -14.51 -11.68 2.73
CA TYR A 288 -14.93 -10.90 3.88
C TYR A 288 -16.45 -10.70 3.86
N PRO A 289 -17.19 -11.16 4.88
CA PRO A 289 -18.64 -11.15 4.88
C PRO A 289 -19.19 -9.73 5.07
N LEU A 290 -20.16 -9.35 4.23
CA LEU A 290 -20.87 -8.06 4.24
C LEU A 290 -22.38 -8.29 4.11
N GLY A 291 -23.21 -7.39 4.66
CA GLY A 291 -24.66 -7.35 4.45
C GLY A 291 -25.51 -7.74 5.66
N ALA A 292 -26.84 -7.63 5.51
CA ALA A 292 -27.80 -7.92 6.58
C ALA A 292 -27.80 -9.42 6.94
N ASN A 293 -27.89 -9.71 8.24
CA ASN A 293 -27.74 -11.02 8.92
C ASN A 293 -26.30 -11.51 9.16
N PHE A 294 -25.28 -10.71 8.86
CA PHE A 294 -24.01 -10.82 9.58
C PHE A 294 -24.15 -10.09 10.93
N SER A 295 -23.49 -10.56 11.98
CA SER A 295 -23.61 -10.04 13.36
C SER A 295 -23.27 -8.55 13.51
N VAL A 296 -22.67 -7.95 12.48
CA VAL A 296 -22.22 -6.56 12.47
C VAL A 296 -23.18 -5.68 11.67
N GLY A 297 -23.91 -4.80 12.38
CA GLY A 297 -24.87 -3.89 11.76
C GLY A 297 -24.27 -2.56 11.27
N TYR A 298 -23.10 -2.20 11.78
CA TYR A 298 -22.41 -0.94 11.53
C TYR A 298 -20.90 -1.16 11.48
N TYR A 299 -20.23 -0.34 10.67
CA TYR A 299 -18.78 -0.31 10.58
C TYR A 299 -18.31 1.11 10.81
N MET A 300 -17.05 1.28 11.17
CA MET A 300 -16.44 2.59 11.34
C MET A 300 -15.10 2.64 10.61
N ILE A 301 -14.85 3.68 9.83
CA ILE A 301 -13.51 3.99 9.35
C ILE A 301 -12.88 5.01 10.25
N GLN A 302 -11.61 4.81 10.57
CA GLN A 302 -10.74 5.79 11.18
C GLN A 302 -9.60 6.09 10.21
N MET A 303 -9.48 7.36 9.82
CA MET A 303 -8.37 7.87 9.02
C MET A 303 -7.45 8.71 9.89
N HIS A 304 -6.16 8.36 9.91
CA HIS A 304 -5.12 9.16 10.56
C HIS A 304 -4.40 10.03 9.54
N TYR A 305 -4.39 11.33 9.79
CA TYR A 305 -3.60 12.29 9.03
C TYR A 305 -2.44 12.81 9.87
N ASN A 306 -1.28 12.90 9.25
CA ASN A 306 -0.09 13.57 9.74
C ASN A 306 0.20 14.77 8.84
N ASN A 307 -0.21 15.96 9.27
CA ASN A 307 -0.12 17.23 8.54
C ASN A 307 0.86 18.19 9.27
N PRO A 308 2.18 17.88 9.27
CA PRO A 308 3.18 18.64 10.03
C PRO A 308 3.32 20.11 9.58
N GLN A 309 2.92 20.40 8.35
CA GLN A 309 2.91 21.75 7.79
C GLN A 309 1.64 22.53 8.15
N ARG A 310 0.64 21.88 8.74
CA ARG A 310 -0.66 22.45 9.12
C ARG A 310 -1.34 23.18 7.97
N LEU A 311 -1.28 22.57 6.78
CA LEU A 311 -1.89 23.12 5.58
C LEU A 311 -3.42 23.09 5.75
N SER A 312 -4.08 24.18 5.35
CA SER A 312 -5.53 24.36 5.42
C SER A 312 -6.20 24.20 4.06
N ASN A 313 -7.54 24.18 4.04
CA ASN A 313 -8.37 24.05 2.83
C ASN A 313 -8.12 22.77 2.02
N ARG A 314 -7.66 21.71 2.68
CA ARG A 314 -7.54 20.39 2.08
C ARG A 314 -8.89 19.69 2.21
N VAL A 315 -9.43 19.24 1.09
CA VAL A 315 -10.62 18.40 1.05
C VAL A 315 -10.12 16.99 0.80
N ASP A 316 -10.60 16.04 1.57
CA ASP A 316 -10.30 14.63 1.39
C ASP A 316 -11.57 13.85 1.07
N ALA A 317 -11.42 12.91 0.14
CA ALA A 317 -12.42 11.92 -0.21
C ALA A 317 -11.76 10.54 -0.35
N SER A 318 -10.74 10.26 0.47
CA SER A 318 -10.05 8.97 0.50
C SER A 318 -10.93 7.92 1.18
N GLY A 319 -10.71 6.62 0.92
CA GLY A 319 -11.42 5.56 1.66
C GLY A 319 -11.15 4.14 1.17
N ILE A 320 -12.11 3.25 1.41
CA ILE A 320 -12.08 1.84 0.99
C ILE A 320 -13.16 1.59 -0.06
N ARG A 321 -12.78 0.94 -1.17
CA ARG A 321 -13.67 0.37 -2.18
C ARG A 321 -13.65 -1.16 -2.03
N PHE A 322 -14.81 -1.76 -1.82
CA PHE A 322 -14.94 -3.22 -1.78
C PHE A 322 -15.35 -3.79 -3.13
N PHE A 323 -14.71 -4.90 -3.50
CA PHE A 323 -15.04 -5.68 -4.67
C PHE A 323 -15.77 -6.95 -4.28
N LEU A 324 -17.00 -7.12 -4.77
CA LEU A 324 -17.85 -8.24 -4.36
C LEU A 324 -17.67 -9.46 -5.27
N GLY A 325 -17.86 -10.64 -4.68
CA GLY A 325 -18.04 -11.87 -5.42
C GLY A 325 -19.45 -12.00 -5.99
N ASN A 326 -19.56 -12.70 -7.13
CA ASN A 326 -20.82 -13.14 -7.71
C ASN A 326 -21.51 -14.22 -6.86
N THR A 327 -20.73 -15.02 -6.14
CA THR A 327 -21.20 -16.10 -5.25
C THR A 327 -20.44 -16.05 -3.94
N LEU A 328 -21.00 -16.67 -2.89
CA LEU A 328 -20.32 -16.85 -1.63
C LEU A 328 -19.16 -17.83 -1.82
N ARG A 329 -17.98 -17.45 -1.33
CA ARG A 329 -16.84 -18.35 -1.20
C ARG A 329 -17.07 -19.32 -0.04
N GLN A 330 -16.26 -20.38 0.02
CA GLN A 330 -16.44 -21.48 0.98
C GLN A 330 -16.36 -21.02 2.45
N TYR A 331 -15.48 -20.07 2.74
CA TYR A 331 -15.19 -19.60 4.10
C TYR A 331 -15.44 -18.09 4.25
N ASP A 332 -15.85 -17.70 5.45
CA ASP A 332 -15.90 -16.30 5.88
C ASP A 332 -14.49 -15.90 6.34
N LEU A 333 -14.00 -14.77 5.84
CA LEU A 333 -12.72 -14.18 6.26
C LEU A 333 -12.94 -13.30 7.49
N GLY A 334 -12.00 -13.35 8.44
CA GLY A 334 -11.97 -12.47 9.60
C GLY A 334 -10.54 -12.07 9.97
N TYR A 335 -10.42 -11.09 10.86
CA TYR A 335 -9.15 -10.56 11.35
C TYR A 335 -9.00 -10.87 12.83
N LEU A 336 -7.81 -11.33 13.22
CA LEU A 336 -7.45 -11.56 14.61
C LEU A 336 -6.34 -10.58 14.99
N THR A 337 -6.69 -9.57 15.80
CA THR A 337 -5.72 -8.60 16.31
C THR A 337 -4.97 -9.19 17.50
N LEU A 338 -3.64 -9.32 17.36
CA LEU A 338 -2.74 -9.80 18.41
C LEU A 338 -1.78 -8.67 18.80
N GLY A 339 -1.57 -8.46 20.10
CA GLY A 339 -0.64 -7.43 20.56
C GLY A 339 -1.00 -6.87 21.94
N THR A 340 -0.56 -5.63 22.16
CA THR A 340 -0.88 -4.84 23.35
C THR A 340 -1.60 -3.56 22.95
N THR A 341 -2.41 -3.01 23.86
CA THR A 341 -3.09 -1.72 23.62
C THR A 341 -2.08 -0.57 23.64
N ALA A 342 -2.34 0.51 22.90
CA ALA A 342 -1.46 1.66 22.78
C ALA A 342 -1.63 2.67 23.94
N ASN A 343 -1.63 2.21 25.20
CA ASN A 343 -1.68 3.09 26.37
C ASN A 343 -0.43 2.94 27.25
N ALA A 344 -0.16 3.96 28.07
CA ALA A 344 1.05 4.02 28.89
C ALA A 344 1.14 2.90 29.96
N MET A 345 0.02 2.24 30.28
CA MET A 345 0.01 1.11 31.22
C MET A 345 0.37 -0.22 30.55
N SER A 346 0.24 -0.32 29.23
CA SER A 346 0.39 -1.56 28.47
C SER A 346 1.59 -1.53 27.49
N LEU A 347 2.09 -0.34 27.15
CA LEU A 347 3.27 -0.15 26.30
C LEU A 347 4.12 1.03 26.81
N ALA A 348 5.24 0.74 27.47
CA ALA A 348 6.19 1.75 27.94
C ALA A 348 7.63 1.31 27.63
N ILE A 349 8.35 2.11 26.84
CA ILE A 349 9.74 1.85 26.44
C ILE A 349 10.64 2.85 27.19
N PRO A 350 11.57 2.41 28.04
CA PRO A 350 12.48 3.33 28.73
C PRO A 350 13.37 4.10 27.73
N PRO A 351 13.71 5.37 28.02
CA PRO A 351 14.58 6.15 27.15
C PRO A 351 16.03 5.64 27.20
N ASN A 352 16.78 5.86 26.11
CA ASN A 352 18.22 5.58 25.99
C ASN A 352 18.64 4.11 26.18
N ILE A 353 17.78 3.17 25.81
CA ILE A 353 18.11 1.75 25.72
C ILE A 353 18.28 1.34 24.26
N GLU A 354 19.29 0.53 23.97
CA GLU A 354 19.59 0.11 22.60
C GLU A 354 18.54 -0.88 22.05
N GLN A 355 18.05 -1.78 22.92
CA GLN A 355 17.05 -2.77 22.56
C GLN A 355 16.11 -3.04 23.74
N PHE A 356 14.82 -3.15 23.45
CA PHE A 356 13.79 -3.49 24.43
C PHE A 356 12.69 -4.30 23.78
N ASN A 357 12.38 -5.46 24.36
CA ASN A 357 11.32 -6.32 23.86
C ASN A 357 10.02 -5.98 24.59
N VAL A 358 8.94 -5.84 23.82
CA VAL A 358 7.58 -5.77 24.35
C VAL A 358 6.88 -7.08 23.98
N ASP A 359 6.64 -7.91 24.97
CA ASP A 359 6.00 -9.21 24.78
C ASP A 359 4.52 -9.16 25.18
N SER A 360 3.65 -9.64 24.30
CA SER A 360 2.21 -9.81 24.54
C SER A 360 1.80 -11.25 24.27
N TYR A 361 0.85 -11.76 25.05
CA TYR A 361 0.40 -13.14 24.96
C TYR A 361 -1.10 -13.20 24.70
N CYS A 362 -1.53 -14.05 23.77
CA CYS A 362 -2.90 -14.52 23.66
C CYS A 362 -3.01 -15.77 24.55
N PRO A 363 -3.64 -15.68 25.74
CA PRO A 363 -3.64 -16.78 26.70
C PRO A 363 -4.61 -17.90 26.23
N MET A 364 -4.51 -19.09 26.84
CA MET A 364 -5.30 -20.26 26.42
C MET A 364 -6.81 -19.99 26.51
N GLU A 365 -7.23 -19.26 27.53
CA GLU A 365 -8.63 -18.85 27.74
C GLU A 365 -9.17 -18.01 26.57
N ALA A 366 -8.30 -17.23 25.91
CA ALA A 366 -8.70 -16.48 24.71
C ALA A 366 -8.87 -17.41 23.49
N THR A 367 -8.08 -18.48 23.42
CA THR A 367 -8.18 -19.49 22.34
C THR A 367 -9.39 -20.41 22.45
N GLU A 368 -10.04 -20.51 23.62
CA GLU A 368 -11.29 -21.26 23.80
C GLU A 368 -12.44 -20.72 22.93
N ASN A 369 -12.38 -19.45 22.52
CA ASN A 369 -13.36 -18.85 21.61
C ASN A 369 -13.15 -19.26 20.13
N ILE A 370 -12.06 -19.97 19.81
CA ILE A 370 -11.84 -20.52 18.48
C ILE A 370 -12.75 -21.75 18.31
N PRO A 371 -13.48 -21.89 17.17
CA PRO A 371 -14.30 -23.08 16.91
C PRO A 371 -13.51 -24.38 17.05
N GLU A 372 -14.15 -25.47 17.47
CA GLU A 372 -13.49 -26.80 17.57
C GLU A 372 -12.86 -27.26 16.25
N SER A 373 -13.40 -26.83 15.10
CA SER A 373 -12.84 -27.09 13.77
C SER A 373 -11.53 -26.34 13.50
N GLY A 374 -11.17 -25.39 14.36
CA GLY A 374 -10.06 -24.46 14.19
C GLY A 374 -10.35 -23.32 13.22
N ILE A 375 -9.35 -22.44 13.08
CA ILE A 375 -9.27 -21.39 12.07
C ILE A 375 -7.99 -21.57 11.26
N THR A 376 -8.03 -21.15 9.99
CA THR A 376 -6.88 -21.17 9.09
C THR A 376 -6.29 -19.77 8.97
N VAL A 377 -5.09 -19.57 9.50
CA VAL A 377 -4.33 -18.33 9.33
C VAL A 377 -3.55 -18.43 8.03
N PHE A 378 -3.81 -17.52 7.10
CA PHE A 378 -3.14 -17.48 5.79
C PHE A 378 -2.23 -16.27 5.61
N GLY A 379 -2.28 -15.30 6.51
CA GLY A 379 -1.49 -14.07 6.42
C GLY A 379 -1.49 -13.28 7.71
N ALA A 380 -0.66 -12.25 7.78
CA ALA A 380 -0.56 -11.34 8.91
C ALA A 380 -0.19 -9.92 8.47
N PHE A 381 -0.62 -8.93 9.23
CA PHE A 381 -0.28 -7.51 9.02
C PHE A 381 0.43 -6.99 10.28
N PRO A 382 1.73 -6.69 10.23
CA PRO A 382 2.45 -6.14 11.38
C PRO A 382 2.19 -4.63 11.52
N HIS A 383 2.11 -4.15 12.76
CA HIS A 383 2.03 -2.73 13.06
C HIS A 383 2.87 -2.36 14.28
N ALA A 384 3.63 -1.28 14.16
CA ALA A 384 4.32 -0.63 15.27
C ALA A 384 4.54 0.84 14.92
N HIS A 385 4.86 1.69 15.90
CA HIS A 385 5.22 3.10 15.68
C HIS A 385 6.72 3.27 15.37
N LEU A 386 7.22 4.51 15.30
CA LEU A 386 8.59 4.90 14.88
C LEU A 386 9.75 4.16 15.57
N GLN A 387 9.54 3.60 16.76
CA GLN A 387 10.58 2.85 17.49
C GLN A 387 10.60 1.34 17.19
N GLY A 388 9.65 0.82 16.40
CA GLY A 388 9.66 -0.57 15.95
C GLY A 388 10.89 -0.87 15.09
N ARG A 389 11.56 -1.99 15.36
CA ARG A 389 12.72 -2.48 14.59
C ARG A 389 12.59 -3.94 14.16
N SER A 390 11.84 -4.73 14.90
CA SER A 390 11.54 -6.12 14.60
C SER A 390 10.20 -6.48 15.23
N ILE A 391 9.43 -7.36 14.58
CA ILE A 391 8.14 -7.83 15.06
C ILE A 391 7.92 -9.28 14.62
N TRP A 392 7.47 -10.11 15.54
CA TRP A 392 7.20 -11.52 15.28
C TRP A 392 6.04 -12.02 16.13
N THR A 393 5.35 -13.03 15.62
CA THR A 393 4.29 -13.75 16.33
C THR A 393 4.60 -15.23 16.26
N LYS A 394 4.78 -15.87 17.42
CA LYS A 394 5.08 -17.30 17.54
C LYS A 394 3.82 -18.06 17.93
N LEU A 395 3.62 -19.22 17.31
CA LEU A 395 2.68 -20.22 17.79
C LEU A 395 3.39 -21.11 18.81
N ILE A 396 2.82 -21.24 20.00
CA ILE A 396 3.35 -22.09 21.08
C ILE A 396 2.37 -23.25 21.29
N ARG A 397 2.86 -24.49 21.23
CA ARG A 397 2.10 -25.70 21.55
C ARG A 397 2.85 -26.50 22.61
N ASN A 398 2.16 -26.93 23.66
CA ASN A 398 2.76 -27.70 24.77
C ASN A 398 4.03 -27.04 25.36
N GLY A 399 4.02 -25.71 25.48
CA GLY A 399 5.15 -24.92 26.00
C GLY A 399 6.32 -24.70 25.05
N MET A 400 6.26 -25.18 23.80
CA MET A 400 7.33 -25.03 22.82
C MET A 400 6.88 -24.22 21.59
N PRO A 401 7.70 -23.29 21.06
CA PRO A 401 7.41 -22.64 19.79
C PRO A 401 7.42 -23.66 18.65
N THR A 402 6.34 -23.74 17.87
CA THR A 402 6.25 -24.67 16.73
C THR A 402 6.39 -23.95 15.40
N ASP A 403 5.82 -22.74 15.28
CA ASP A 403 5.73 -21.99 14.02
C ASP A 403 5.74 -20.48 14.28
N TYR A 404 5.89 -19.70 13.20
CA TYR A 404 5.68 -18.25 13.20
C TYR A 404 4.44 -17.91 12.38
N LEU A 405 3.51 -17.16 12.96
CA LEU A 405 2.41 -16.52 12.23
C LEU A 405 2.89 -15.25 11.51
N PHE A 406 3.98 -14.66 11.99
CA PHE A 406 4.68 -13.55 11.35
C PHE A 406 6.12 -13.46 11.89
N ASN A 407 7.08 -13.04 11.08
CA ASN A 407 8.46 -12.83 11.53
C ASN A 407 9.20 -11.82 10.63
N ALA A 408 9.36 -10.59 11.11
CA ALA A 408 10.22 -9.58 10.49
C ALA A 408 11.33 -9.16 11.45
N GLN A 409 12.57 -9.50 11.12
CA GLN A 409 13.76 -9.09 11.88
C GLN A 409 14.20 -7.65 11.57
N SER A 410 13.74 -7.09 10.46
CA SER A 410 14.05 -5.72 10.00
C SER A 410 12.75 -5.01 9.62
N PHE A 411 11.93 -4.72 10.62
CA PHE A 411 10.70 -3.97 10.47
C PHE A 411 11.01 -2.47 10.30
N ASP A 412 10.36 -1.83 9.33
CA ASP A 412 10.40 -0.38 9.11
C ASP A 412 8.98 0.17 9.23
N PHE A 413 8.83 1.20 10.05
CA PHE A 413 7.57 1.92 10.24
C PHE A 413 6.97 2.44 8.93
N ASN A 414 7.81 2.81 7.97
CA ASN A 414 7.36 3.32 6.67
C ASN A 414 6.99 2.20 5.70
N TYR A 415 7.09 0.93 6.12
CA TYR A 415 6.87 -0.24 5.29
C TYR A 415 6.05 -1.31 6.03
N GLN A 416 4.74 -1.09 6.08
CA GLN A 416 3.78 -1.96 6.78
C GLN A 416 2.80 -2.55 5.77
N PHE A 417 3.06 -3.79 5.36
CA PHE A 417 2.25 -4.50 4.37
C PHE A 417 1.77 -5.84 4.93
N GLY A 418 0.62 -6.31 4.43
CA GLY A 418 0.12 -7.64 4.77
C GLY A 418 0.95 -8.71 4.06
N ASN A 419 1.46 -9.69 4.80
CA ASN A 419 2.12 -10.83 4.20
C ASN A 419 1.14 -12.01 4.04
N THR A 420 1.27 -12.74 2.95
CA THR A 420 0.67 -14.08 2.84
C THR A 420 1.70 -15.09 3.34
N LEU A 421 1.25 -16.03 4.18
CA LEU A 421 2.10 -17.11 4.66
C LEU A 421 2.39 -18.08 3.51
N PRO A 422 3.64 -18.55 3.36
CA PRO A 422 3.98 -19.57 2.36
C PRO A 422 3.14 -20.84 2.51
N LYS A 423 2.72 -21.14 3.74
CA LYS A 423 1.81 -22.23 4.08
C LYS A 423 0.82 -21.75 5.13
N PRO A 424 -0.50 -21.88 4.89
CA PRO A 424 -1.51 -21.60 5.91
C PRO A 424 -1.33 -22.47 7.15
N ILE A 425 -1.56 -21.88 8.33
CA ILE A 425 -1.40 -22.52 9.63
C ILE A 425 -2.77 -22.73 10.27
N GLN A 426 -3.02 -23.94 10.76
CA GLN A 426 -4.23 -24.22 11.54
C GLN A 426 -4.03 -23.85 13.00
N LEU A 427 -4.95 -23.06 13.54
CA LEU A 427 -5.07 -22.79 14.97
C LEU A 427 -6.31 -23.50 15.50
N TYR A 428 -6.15 -24.20 16.62
CA TYR A 428 -7.22 -24.90 17.31
C TYR A 428 -7.38 -24.30 18.71
N PRO A 429 -8.57 -24.41 19.34
CA PRO A 429 -8.70 -24.14 20.77
C PRO A 429 -7.79 -25.09 21.56
N VAL A 430 -7.25 -24.60 22.68
CA VAL A 430 -6.33 -25.34 23.56
C VAL A 430 -7.06 -25.82 24.81
#